data_AF-A0A4Q3U9K3-F1
#
_entry.id   AF-A0A4Q3U9K3-F1
#
_cell.length_a   1.000
_cell.length_b   1.000
_cell.length_c   1.000
_cell.angle_alpha   90.00
_cell.angle_beta   90.00
_cell.angle_gamma   90.00
#
_symmetry.space_group_name_H-M   'P 1'
#
loop_
_entity.id
_entity.type
_entity.pdbx_description
1 polymer ?
#
loop_
_entity_poly.entity_id
_entity_poly.type
_entity_poly.pdbx_seq_one_letter_code
_entity_poly.pdbx_strand_id
1 'polypeptide(L)' 'VDPQTMRSKLVEGLYLCGEVLDIAGPVGGYNLQAAFATGYVAGEAAARDAGISTTKPPRT' A
#
# COMPACT_ATOMS: atom_id res chain seq x y z
N VAL A 1 -8.53 -5.54 6.20
CA VAL A 1 -7.86 -4.47 5.42
C VAL A 1 -8.76 -4.08 4.26
N ASP A 2 -8.84 -2.81 3.90
CA ASP A 2 -9.48 -2.36 2.65
C ASP A 2 -8.54 -2.62 1.46
N PRO A 3 -8.92 -3.43 0.46
CA PRO A 3 -8.07 -3.76 -0.68
C PRO A 3 -7.67 -2.57 -1.57
N GLN A 4 -8.40 -1.46 -1.55
CA GLN A 4 -8.11 -0.32 -2.42
C GLN A 4 -7.10 0.66 -1.81
N THR A 5 -7.04 0.70 -0.48
CA THR A 5 -6.23 1.67 0.26
C THR A 5 -5.20 1.02 1.17
N MET A 6 -5.29 -0.29 1.38
CA MET A 6 -4.53 -1.04 2.38
C MET A 6 -4.74 -0.56 3.83
N ARG A 7 -5.77 0.27 4.09
CA ARG A 7 -6.10 0.78 5.42
C ARG A 7 -6.73 -0.29 6.30
N SER A 8 -6.42 -0.27 7.60
CA SER A 8 -7.11 -1.07 8.61
C SER A 8 -8.56 -0.60 8.76
N LYS A 9 -9.49 -1.56 8.80
CA LYS A 9 -10.91 -1.28 9.04
C LYS A 9 -11.23 -1.02 10.51
N LEU A 10 -10.28 -1.33 11.41
CA LEU A 10 -10.47 -1.27 12.86
C LEU A 10 -9.70 -0.10 13.50
N VAL A 11 -8.58 0.30 12.90
CA VAL A 11 -7.69 1.34 13.45
C VAL A 11 -7.43 2.36 12.36
N GLU A 12 -7.80 3.61 12.61
CA GLU A 12 -7.55 4.70 11.66
C GLU A 12 -6.06 5.03 11.60
N GLY A 13 -5.56 5.42 10.42
CA GLY A 13 -4.14 5.73 10.21
C GLY A 13 -3.20 4.52 10.18
N LEU A 14 -3.71 3.30 10.37
CA LEU A 14 -2.92 2.07 10.23
C LEU A 14 -3.09 1.48 8.83
N TYR A 15 -1.99 1.21 8.14
CA TYR A 15 -1.96 0.59 6.81
C TYR A 15 -1.07 -0.65 6.85
N LEU A 16 -1.46 -1.70 6.12
CA LEU A 16 -0.76 -2.99 6.12
C LEU A 16 -0.43 -3.41 4.69
N CYS A 17 0.77 -3.95 4.46
CA CYS A 17 1.21 -4.41 3.15
C CYS A 17 2.18 -5.60 3.27
N GLY A 18 2.45 -6.26 2.15
CA GLY A 18 3.36 -7.41 2.10
C GLY A 18 2.84 -8.66 2.80
N GLU A 19 3.78 -9.46 3.28
CA GLU A 19 3.53 -10.80 3.85
C GLU A 19 2.78 -10.77 5.19
N VAL A 20 2.61 -9.59 5.79
CA VAL A 20 1.73 -9.43 6.96
C VAL A 20 0.25 -9.60 6.59
N LEU A 21 -0.09 -9.44 5.31
CA LEU A 21 -1.42 -9.70 4.78
C LEU A 21 -1.56 -11.21 4.52
N ASP A 22 -2.78 -11.72 4.67
CA ASP A 22 -3.13 -13.12 4.34
C ASP A 22 -3.19 -13.32 2.82
N ILE A 23 -2.03 -13.25 2.17
CA ILE A 23 -1.82 -13.38 0.73
C ILE A 23 -0.61 -14.29 0.52
N ALA A 24 -0.82 -15.40 -0.17
CA ALA A 24 0.23 -16.35 -0.52
C ALA A 24 0.19 -16.66 -2.02
N GLY A 25 1.29 -16.37 -2.71
CA GLY A 25 1.50 -16.76 -4.09
C GLY A 25 2.40 -17.99 -4.21
N PRO A 26 2.40 -18.68 -5.37
CA PRO A 26 3.38 -19.70 -5.68
C PRO A 26 4.82 -19.16 -5.65
N VAL A 27 5.80 -20.06 -5.60
CA VAL A 27 7.20 -19.69 -5.83
C VAL A 27 7.37 -19.11 -7.24
N GLY A 28 8.32 -18.17 -7.41
CA GLY A 28 8.51 -17.46 -8.68
C GLY A 28 8.28 -15.95 -8.61
N GLY A 29 8.36 -15.34 -7.42
CA GLY A 29 8.36 -13.88 -7.27
C GLY A 29 6.98 -13.25 -7.02
N TYR A 30 5.90 -14.04 -6.97
CA TYR A 30 4.55 -13.53 -6.70
C TYR A 30 4.43 -12.84 -5.33
N ASN A 31 5.08 -13.38 -4.30
CA ASN A 31 5.08 -12.74 -2.97
C ASN A 31 5.81 -11.39 -2.98
N LEU A 32 6.92 -11.28 -3.72
CA LEU A 32 7.63 -10.00 -3.89
C LEU A 32 6.77 -9.01 -4.67
N GLN A 33 6.14 -9.45 -5.75
CA GLN A 33 5.22 -8.61 -6.54
C GLN A 33 4.06 -8.11 -5.68
N ALA A 34 3.46 -8.99 -4.88
CA ALA A 34 2.39 -8.64 -3.95
C ALA A 34 2.89 -7.64 -2.89
N ALA A 35 4.09 -7.84 -2.33
CA ALA A 35 4.67 -6.92 -1.36
C ALA A 35 4.92 -5.53 -1.92
N PHE A 36 5.50 -5.42 -3.12
CA PHE A 36 5.74 -4.13 -3.76
C PHE A 36 4.43 -3.44 -4.17
N ALA A 37 3.49 -4.17 -4.77
CA ALA A 37 2.21 -3.60 -5.20
C ALA A 37 1.37 -3.09 -4.02
N THR A 38 1.25 -3.89 -2.95
CA THR A 38 0.50 -3.49 -1.75
C THR A 38 1.22 -2.38 -0.98
N GLY A 39 2.56 -2.39 -0.93
CA GLY A 39 3.36 -1.34 -0.31
C GLY A 39 3.18 0.02 -1.00
N TYR A 40 3.14 0.03 -2.34
CA TYR A 40 2.86 1.25 -3.11
C TYR A 40 1.48 1.83 -2.78
N VAL A 41 0.44 1.00 -2.81
CA VAL A 41 -0.94 1.42 -2.51
C VAL A 41 -1.08 1.92 -1.07
N ALA A 42 -0.50 1.20 -0.10
CA ALA A 42 -0.50 1.59 1.31
C ALA A 42 0.20 2.93 1.54
N GLY A 43 1.37 3.13 0.93
CA GLY A 43 2.13 4.38 1.03
C GLY A 43 1.39 5.57 0.41
N GLU A 44 0.81 5.39 -0.78
CA GLU A 44 0.03 6.44 -1.45
C GLU A 44 -1.20 6.84 -0.62
N ALA A 45 -1.95 5.85 -0.11
CA ALA A 45 -3.11 6.09 0.72
C ALA A 45 -2.74 6.77 2.04
N ALA A 46 -1.67 6.33 2.70
CA ALA A 46 -1.18 6.95 3.93
C ALA A 46 -0.73 8.40 3.70
N ALA A 47 -0.02 8.68 2.61
CA ALA A 47 0.40 10.05 2.27
C ALA A 47 -0.79 10.97 1.99
N ARG A 48 -1.80 10.46 1.28
CA ARG A 48 -3.05 11.19 0.99
C ARG A 48 -3.82 11.51 2.28
N ASP A 49 -3.97 10.54 3.18
CA ASP A 49 -4.67 10.72 4.45
C ASP A 49 -3.86 11.61 5.42
N ALA A 50 -2.52 11.60 5.34
CA ALA A 50 -1.65 12.50 6.11
C ALA A 50 -1.63 13.96 5.59
N GLY A 51 -2.34 14.26 4.50
CA GLY A 51 -2.39 15.62 3.91
C GLY A 51 -1.11 16.05 3.19
N ILE A 52 -0.20 15.10 2.89
CA ILE A 52 1.04 15.39 2.15
C ILE A 52 0.68 15.45 0.67
N SER A 53 0.30 16.65 0.20
CA SER A 53 0.10 16.92 -1.23
C SER A 53 1.44 16.80 -1.96
N THR A 54 1.68 15.67 -2.61
CA THR A 54 2.82 15.51 -3.52
C THR A 54 2.57 16.40 -4.73
N THR A 55 3.03 17.65 -4.66
CA THR A 55 2.96 18.57 -5.79
C THR A 55 3.72 17.98 -6.96
N LYS A 56 2.95 17.56 -7.98
CA LYS A 56 3.23 17.40 -9.41
C LYS A 56 4.73 17.47 -9.80
N PRO A 57 5.33 16.43 -10.41
CA PRO A 57 6.68 16.53 -10.92
C PRO A 57 6.77 17.64 -11.98
N PRO A 58 7.88 18.40 -12.05
CA PRO A 58 8.05 19.46 -13.03
C PRO A 58 7.92 18.87 -14.43
N ARG A 59 6.98 19.42 -15.22
CA ARG A 59 6.95 19.16 -16.65
C ARG A 59 8.15 19.89 -17.25
N THR A 60 9.12 19.12 -17.74
CA THR A 60 10.11 19.62 -18.71
C THR A 60 9.42 20.02 -20.01
#